data_AF-A0A3N4I8C2-F1
#
_entry.id   AF-A0A3N4I8C2-F1
#
_cell.length_a   1.000
_cell.length_b   1.000
_cell.length_c   1.000
_cell.angle_alpha   90.00
_cell.angle_beta   90.00
_cell.angle_gamma   90.00
#
_symmetry.space_group_name_H-M   'P 1'
#
loop_
_entity.id
_entity.type
_entity.pdbx_description
1 polymer ?
#
loop_
_entity_poly.entity_id
_entity_poly.type
_entity_poly.pdbx_seq_one_letter_code
_entity_poly.pdbx_strand_id
1 'polypeptide(L)'
;MRSNMIKFIVRLLRSYRFHTNAIPERIMYFRDGVSEGQYAQIIAEELRDLKAACKTLEDTYNPLGRQVNGISLVVSGTRGVELRY
;
A
#
# COMPACT_ATOMS: atom_id res chain seq x y z
N MET A 1 -8.65 -14.24 -9.04
CA MET A 1 -8.63 -12.77 -8.88
C MET A 1 -7.59 -12.25 -7.87
N ARG A 2 -7.15 -13.02 -6.86
CA ARG A 2 -6.26 -12.59 -5.76
C ARG A 2 -4.80 -12.21 -6.13
N SER A 3 -4.35 -12.38 -7.37
CA SER A 3 -2.92 -12.23 -7.73
C SER A 3 -2.55 -10.95 -8.47
N ASN A 4 -3.49 -10.04 -8.71
CA ASN A 4 -3.23 -8.88 -9.56
C ASN A 4 -2.61 -7.70 -8.80
N MET A 5 -2.94 -7.53 -7.52
CA MET A 5 -2.51 -6.34 -6.79
C MET A 5 -1.02 -6.35 -6.46
N ILE A 6 -0.47 -7.48 -6.00
CA ILE A 6 0.97 -7.62 -5.77
C ILE A 6 1.75 -7.28 -7.04
N LYS A 7 1.37 -7.88 -8.19
CA LYS A 7 2.02 -7.62 -9.48
C LYS A 7 1.96 -6.14 -9.87
N PHE A 8 0.82 -5.50 -9.63
CA PHE A 8 0.63 -4.08 -9.91
C PHE A 8 1.55 -3.20 -9.04
N ILE A 9 1.55 -3.42 -7.72
CA ILE A 9 2.38 -2.66 -6.77
C ILE A 9 3.87 -2.85 -7.09
N VAL A 10 4.32 -4.08 -7.36
CA VAL A 10 5.72 -4.34 -7.72
C VAL A 10 6.11 -3.61 -9.00
N ARG A 11 5.22 -3.56 -10.00
CA ARG A 11 5.46 -2.80 -11.23
C ARG A 11 5.61 -1.30 -10.96
N LEU A 12 4.76 -0.74 -10.10
CA LEU A 12 4.84 0.67 -9.71
C LEU A 12 6.14 0.98 -8.95
N LEU A 13 6.50 0.16 -7.96
CA LEU A 13 7.74 0.33 -7.18
C LEU A 13 8.99 0.23 -8.06
N ARG A 14 9.04 -0.74 -8.98
CA ARG A 14 10.14 -0.86 -9.95
C ARG A 14 10.21 0.35 -10.88
N SER A 15 9.06 0.82 -11.36
CA SER A 15 9.00 2.02 -12.21
C SER A 15 9.51 3.24 -11.44
N TYR A 16 9.08 3.43 -10.19
CA TYR A 16 9.58 4.52 -9.35
C TYR A 16 11.10 4.47 -9.21
N ARG A 17 11.65 3.32 -8.79
CA ARG A 17 13.10 3.13 -8.64
C ARG A 17 13.86 3.38 -9.93
N PHE A 18 13.32 2.97 -11.08
CA PHE A 18 13.94 3.21 -12.38
C PHE A 18 14.05 4.71 -12.72
N HIS A 19 13.04 5.51 -12.38
CA HIS A 19 13.02 6.94 -12.71
C HIS A 19 13.72 7.82 -11.66
N THR A 20 13.71 7.42 -10.39
CA THR A 20 14.23 8.24 -9.28
C THR A 20 15.56 7.73 -8.71
N ASN A 21 15.98 6.51 -9.06
CA ASN A 21 17.07 5.77 -8.42
C ASN A 21 16.92 5.65 -6.89
N ALA A 22 15.71 5.84 -6.36
CA ALA A 22 15.40 5.80 -4.95
C ALA A 22 14.23 4.84 -4.68
N ILE A 23 14.09 4.42 -3.42
CA ILE A 23 12.96 3.62 -2.94
C ILE A 23 12.03 4.56 -2.18
N PRO A 24 10.70 4.49 -2.38
CA PRO A 24 9.80 5.42 -1.74
C PRO A 24 9.76 5.19 -0.22
N GLU A 25 10.04 6.24 0.55
CA GLU A 25 9.98 6.19 2.01
C GLU A 25 8.55 6.18 2.55
N ARG A 26 7.60 6.73 1.79
CA ARG A 26 6.18 6.80 2.14
C ARG A 26 5.32 6.43 0.94
N ILE A 27 4.34 5.58 1.15
CA ILE A 27 3.35 5.21 0.14
C ILE A 27 2.00 5.77 0.57
N MET A 28 1.33 6.49 -0.33
CA MET A 28 -0.06 6.92 -0.12
C MET A 28 -0.95 6.08 -1.01
N TYR A 29 -1.90 5.37 -0.42
CA TYR A 29 -2.81 4.50 -1.15
C TYR A 29 -4.23 5.05 -1.03
N PHE A 30 -4.83 5.36 -2.17
CA PHE A 30 -6.20 5.85 -2.24
C PHE A 30 -7.10 4.73 -2.73
N ARG A 31 -8.06 4.31 -1.89
CA ARG A 31 -9.09 3.35 -2.30
C ARG A 31 -10.44 4.06 -2.38
N ASP A 32 -11.01 4.07 -3.58
CA ASP A 32 -12.36 4.57 -3.84
C ASP A 32 -13.38 3.42 -3.92
N GLY A 33 -14.60 3.66 -3.44
CA GLY A 33 -15.75 2.79 -3.64
C GLY A 33 -15.85 1.56 -2.73
N VAL A 34 -15.44 1.64 -1.45
CA VAL A 34 -15.60 0.51 -0.49
C VAL A 34 -16.86 0.70 0.36
N SER A 35 -17.73 -0.32 0.42
CA SER A 35 -18.89 -0.33 1.33
C SER A 35 -18.44 -0.56 2.78
N GLU A 36 -19.00 0.18 3.73
CA GLU A 36 -18.55 0.24 5.13
C GLU A 36 -18.42 -1.15 5.80
N GLY A 37 -19.29 -2.10 5.47
CA GLY A 37 -19.35 -3.41 6.13
C GLY A 37 -18.20 -4.38 5.80
N GLN A 38 -17.45 -4.16 4.73
CA GLN A 38 -16.35 -5.06 4.29
C GLN A 38 -14.96 -4.38 4.31
N TYR A 39 -14.94 -3.13 4.74
CA TYR A 39 -13.79 -2.23 4.67
C TYR A 39 -12.53 -2.77 5.36
N ALA A 40 -12.66 -3.17 6.64
CA ALA A 40 -11.52 -3.56 7.44
C ALA A 40 -10.82 -4.84 6.93
N GLN A 41 -11.60 -5.80 6.43
CA GLN A 41 -11.07 -7.06 5.93
C GLN A 41 -10.37 -6.89 4.58
N ILE A 42 -10.99 -6.15 3.65
CA ILE A 42 -10.40 -5.85 2.34
C ILE A 42 -9.09 -5.09 2.53
N ILE A 43 -9.07 -4.08 3.40
CA ILE A 43 -7.83 -3.34 3.70
C ILE A 43 -6.77 -4.23 4.34
N ALA A 44 -7.13 -5.07 5.29
CA ALA A 44 -6.16 -5.96 5.92
C ALA A 44 -5.56 -6.95 4.90
N GLU A 45 -6.33 -7.38 3.91
CA GLU A 45 -5.84 -8.17 2.77
C GLU A 45 -4.94 -7.33 1.85
N GLU A 46 -5.38 -6.15 1.44
CA GLU A 46 -4.61 -5.27 0.55
C GLU A 46 -3.29 -4.80 1.21
N LEU A 47 -3.29 -4.46 2.50
CA LEU A 47 -2.09 -4.11 3.24
C LEU A 47 -1.11 -5.28 3.31
N ARG A 48 -1.59 -6.53 3.45
CA ARG A 48 -0.71 -7.73 3.45
C ARG A 48 -0.01 -7.90 2.11
N ASP A 49 -0.76 -7.76 1.03
CA ASP A 49 -0.23 -7.82 -0.34
C ASP A 49 0.76 -6.69 -0.61
N LEU A 50 0.49 -5.48 -0.10
CA LEU A 50 1.42 -4.34 -0.15
C LEU A 50 2.72 -4.65 0.60
N LYS A 51 2.66 -5.25 1.80
CA LYS A 51 3.88 -5.69 2.54
C LYS A 51 4.65 -6.73 1.73
N ALA A 52 3.95 -7.70 1.15
CA ALA A 52 4.56 -8.76 0.35
C ALA A 52 5.26 -8.17 -0.89
N ALA A 53 4.61 -7.24 -1.58
CA ALA A 53 5.19 -6.54 -2.73
C ALA A 53 6.44 -5.74 -2.35
N CYS A 54 6.43 -5.03 -1.21
CA CYS A 54 7.59 -4.29 -0.71
C CYS A 54 8.78 -5.22 -0.47
N LYS A 55 8.57 -6.36 0.19
CA LYS A 55 9.61 -7.38 0.40
C LYS A 55 10.20 -7.94 -0.89
N THR A 56 9.41 -8.02 -1.98
CA THR A 56 9.96 -8.48 -3.27
C THR A 56 10.92 -7.48 -3.92
N LEU A 57 10.94 -6.22 -3.47
CA LEU A 57 11.85 -5.20 -3.97
C LEU A 57 13.18 -5.22 -3.21
N GLU A 58 13.11 -5.32 -1.88
CA GLU A 58 14.25 -5.45 -0.97
C GLU A 58 13.78 -6.05 0.36
N ASP A 59 14.51 -7.02 0.92
CA ASP A 59 14.10 -7.73 2.14
C ASP A 59 14.05 -6.82 3.38
N THR A 60 14.85 -5.75 3.38
CA THR A 60 14.92 -4.70 4.41
C THR A 60 13.87 -3.62 4.21
N TYR A 61 13.18 -3.57 3.07
CA TYR A 61 12.21 -2.53 2.77
C TYR A 61 10.90 -2.76 3.53
N ASN A 62 10.79 -2.08 4.67
CA ASN A 62 9.61 -2.09 5.52
C ASN A 62 9.06 -0.66 5.72
N PRO A 63 8.29 -0.13 4.76
CA PRO A 63 7.62 1.18 4.89
C PRO A 63 6.46 1.17 5.91
N LEU A 64 6.32 0.09 6.69
CA LEU A 64 5.25 -0.14 7.67
C LEU A 64 5.80 -0.31 9.10
N GLY A 65 7.10 -0.07 9.29
CA GLY A 65 7.71 0.03 10.61
C GLY A 65 7.30 1.34 11.29
N ARG A 66 7.25 1.35 12.63
CA ARG A 66 6.81 2.44 13.53
C ARG A 66 7.67 3.73 13.48
N GLN A 67 8.29 4.06 12.35
CA GLN A 67 8.97 5.34 12.13
C GLN A 67 8.17 6.21 11.17
N VAL A 68 8.53 7.50 11.16
CA VAL A 68 8.01 8.61 10.33
C VAL A 68 7.82 8.33 8.83
N ASN A 69 8.23 7.15 8.35
CA ASN A 69 8.19 6.67 6.96
C ASN A 69 7.15 5.53 6.81
N GLY A 70 5.90 5.83 7.19
CA GLY A 70 4.76 4.90 7.18
C GLY A 70 3.94 4.94 5.87
N ILE A 71 3.00 4.01 5.68
CA ILE A 71 2.03 4.05 4.57
C ILE A 71 0.77 4.77 5.04
N SER A 72 0.38 5.81 4.30
CA SER A 72 -0.87 6.52 4.57
C SER A 72 -1.98 5.94 3.68
N LEU A 73 -2.90 5.20 4.28
CA LEU A 73 -4.07 4.67 3.58
C LEU A 73 -5.22 5.67 3.71
N VAL A 74 -5.59 6.29 2.60
CA VAL A 74 -6.76 7.17 2.56
C VAL A 74 -7.87 6.43 1.84
N VAL A 75 -8.96 6.17 2.56
CA VAL A 75 -10.14 5.59 1.92
C VAL A 75 -11.25 6.60 1.88
N SER A 76 -11.70 6.84 0.65
CA SER A 76 -12.84 7.67 0.37
C SER A 76 -14.09 6.80 0.42
N GLY A 77 -14.74 6.78 1.58
CA GLY A 77 -16.15 6.40 1.70
C GLY A 77 -17.05 7.64 1.67
N THR A 78 -18.36 7.47 1.54
CA THR A 78 -19.37 8.54 1.68
C THR A 78 -19.28 9.32 3.00
N ARG A 79 -18.48 8.83 3.96
CA ARG A 79 -17.88 9.58 5.07
C ARG A 79 -16.38 9.31 5.03
N GLY A 80 -15.55 10.34 4.84
CA GLY A 80 -14.10 10.19 4.73
C GLY A 80 -13.50 9.61 6.02
N VAL A 81 -12.86 8.45 5.93
CA VAL A 81 -12.13 7.83 7.03
C VAL A 81 -10.66 7.75 6.63
N GLU A 82 -9.83 8.60 7.24
CA GLU A 82 -8.37 8.50 7.11
C GLU A 82 -7.85 7.47 8.10
N LEU A 83 -7.26 6.37 7.63
CA LEU A 83 -6.63 5.38 8.49
C LEU A 83 -5.11 5.42 8.33
N ARG A 84 -4.43 5.70 9.43
CA ARG A 84 -2.96 5.72 9.48
C ARG A 84 -2.45 4.38 9.98
N TYR A 85 -1.52 3.77 9.23
CA TYR A 85 -0.97 2.44 9.49
C TYR A 85 0.56 2.45 9.56
#